data_AF-A0A7S1A6M8-F1
#
_entry.id   AF-A0A7S1A6M8-F1
#
_cell.length_a   1.000
_cell.length_b   1.000
_cell.length_c   1.000
_cell.angle_alpha   90.00
_cell.angle_beta   90.00
_cell.angle_gamma   90.00
#
_symmetry.space_group_name_H-M   'P 1'
#
loop_
_entity.id
_entity.type
_entity.pdbx_description
1 polymer ?
#
loop_
_entity_poly.entity_id
_entity_poly.type
_entity_poly.pdbx_seq_one_letter_code
_entity_poly.pdbx_strand_id
1 'polypeptide(L)'
;SGEVHDELVETAQLTSLEFVVNNNLDPWLEEALELLTPNQRAHVINSQVSLRGARNPNGIVMNRIRQVTPVHQRIDIFSKINNLGAGVMSRLEGLTEEQADAVMESGFKIMKATNPSGVAVKRINDVLATYGGRAGRDR
;
A
#
# COMPACT_ATOMS: atom_id res chain seq x y z
N SER A 1 41.11 -30.31 12.61
CA SER A 1 40.11 -29.43 13.23
C SER A 1 39.53 -28.58 12.13
N GLY A 2 38.27 -28.84 11.76
CA GLY A 2 37.64 -28.23 10.60
C GLY A 2 37.25 -26.79 10.88
N GLU A 3 37.75 -25.87 10.07
CA GLU A 3 37.24 -24.51 9.97
C GLU A 3 35.86 -24.59 9.31
N VAL A 4 34.83 -24.35 10.10
CA VAL A 4 33.49 -24.09 9.57
C VAL A 4 33.53 -22.74 8.89
N HIS A 5 33.64 -22.78 7.56
CA HIS A 5 33.32 -21.63 6.72
C HIS A 5 31.85 -21.29 6.99
N ASP A 6 31.63 -20.23 7.76
CA ASP A 6 30.34 -19.58 7.90
C ASP A 6 30.05 -18.88 6.56
N GLU A 7 29.59 -19.67 5.60
CA GLU A 7 29.12 -19.20 4.31
C GLU A 7 27.83 -18.44 4.60
N LEU A 8 27.95 -17.13 4.81
CA LEU A 8 26.83 -16.20 4.76
C LEU A 8 26.20 -16.37 3.38
N VAL A 9 25.20 -17.25 3.30
CA VAL A 9 24.34 -17.37 2.13
C VAL A 9 23.64 -16.02 2.02
N GLU A 10 24.24 -15.13 1.24
CA GLU A 10 23.62 -13.91 0.78
C GLU A 10 22.46 -14.34 -0.11
N THR A 11 21.33 -14.67 0.51
CA THR A 11 20.12 -15.03 -0.20
C THR A 11 19.77 -13.82 -1.04
N ALA A 12 19.99 -13.90 -2.35
CA ALA A 12 19.64 -12.86 -3.29
C ALA A 12 18.17 -12.49 -3.05
N GLN A 13 17.95 -11.33 -2.43
CA GLN A 13 16.59 -10.82 -2.23
C GLN A 13 16.05 -10.50 -3.61
N LEU A 14 14.89 -11.09 -3.93
CA LEU A 14 14.16 -10.72 -5.15
C LEU A 14 13.96 -9.21 -5.16
N THR A 15 14.28 -8.59 -6.29
CA THR A 15 13.92 -7.20 -6.56
C THR A 15 12.40 -7.04 -6.59
N SER A 16 11.90 -5.82 -6.43
CA SER A 16 10.45 -5.54 -6.53
C SER A 16 9.88 -5.99 -7.87
N LEU A 17 10.61 -5.76 -8.97
CA LEU A 17 10.24 -6.18 -10.31
C LEU A 17 10.14 -7.70 -10.44
N GLU A 18 11.17 -8.43 -10.01
CA GLU A 18 11.17 -9.90 -10.04
C GLU A 18 10.02 -10.47 -9.21
N PHE A 19 9.78 -9.91 -8.02
CA PHE A 19 8.67 -10.33 -7.18
C PHE A 19 7.31 -10.12 -7.87
N VAL A 20 7.09 -8.97 -8.51
CA VAL A 20 5.86 -8.65 -9.25
C VAL A 20 5.65 -9.60 -10.43
N VAL A 21 6.68 -9.79 -11.25
CA VAL A 21 6.63 -10.67 -12.42
C VAL A 21 6.40 -12.13 -12.02
N ASN A 22 7.17 -12.64 -11.05
CA ASN A 22 7.10 -14.04 -10.63
C ASN A 22 5.76 -14.43 -9.99
N ASN A 23 5.05 -13.46 -9.42
CA ASN A 23 3.75 -13.67 -8.77
C ASN A 23 2.56 -13.18 -9.61
N ASN A 24 2.79 -12.76 -10.86
CA ASN A 24 1.77 -12.24 -11.78
C ASN A 24 0.91 -11.14 -11.12
N LEU A 25 1.60 -10.19 -10.47
CA LEU A 25 1.00 -9.04 -9.82
C LEU A 25 0.81 -7.88 -10.81
N ASP A 26 -0.04 -6.94 -10.44
CA ASP A 26 -0.23 -5.73 -11.22
C ASP A 26 1.06 -4.87 -11.21
N PRO A 27 1.48 -4.28 -12.34
CA PRO A 27 2.75 -3.54 -12.43
C PRO A 27 2.89 -2.40 -11.42
N TRP A 28 1.79 -1.73 -11.04
CA TRP A 28 1.83 -0.62 -10.08
C TRP A 28 2.35 -1.04 -8.69
N LEU A 29 2.30 -2.34 -8.35
CA LEU A 29 2.84 -2.83 -7.09
C LEU A 29 4.36 -2.73 -7.02
N GLU A 30 5.06 -2.72 -8.15
CA GLU A 30 6.51 -2.46 -8.18
C GLU A 30 6.81 -1.06 -7.62
N GLU A 31 6.13 -0.04 -8.15
CA GLU A 31 6.24 1.34 -7.67
C GLU A 31 5.88 1.43 -6.18
N ALA A 32 4.83 0.73 -5.74
CA ALA A 32 4.45 0.69 -4.33
C ALA A 32 5.55 0.11 -3.43
N LEU A 33 6.20 -0.97 -3.88
CA LEU A 33 7.30 -1.64 -3.16
C LEU A 33 8.57 -0.78 -3.12
N GLU A 34 8.84 0.02 -4.17
CA GLU A 34 9.96 0.95 -4.19
C GLU A 34 9.79 2.18 -3.28
N LEU A 35 8.57 2.45 -2.83
CA LEU A 35 8.27 3.49 -1.83
C LEU A 35 8.39 2.99 -0.38
N LEU A 36 8.72 1.72 -0.18
CA LEU A 36 8.97 1.14 1.12
C LEU A 36 10.44 1.28 1.52
N THR A 37 10.69 1.30 2.83
CA THR A 37 12.06 1.09 3.33
C THR A 37 12.52 -0.33 2.97
N PRO A 38 13.85 -0.58 2.90
CA PRO A 38 14.38 -1.92 2.60
C PRO A 38 13.81 -3.01 3.53
N ASN A 39 13.68 -2.72 4.83
CA ASN A 39 13.14 -3.67 5.80
C ASN A 39 11.65 -3.97 5.60
N GLN A 40 10.84 -2.94 5.32
CA GLN A 40 9.41 -3.10 5.01
C GLN A 40 9.22 -3.91 3.73
N ARG A 41 9.98 -3.58 2.68
CA ARG A 41 9.96 -4.31 1.40
C ARG A 41 10.34 -5.78 1.59
N ALA A 42 11.43 -6.05 2.30
CA ALA A 42 11.84 -7.41 2.62
C ALA A 42 10.74 -8.18 3.37
N HIS A 43 10.04 -7.54 4.32
CA HIS A 43 8.93 -8.17 5.03
C HIS A 43 7.74 -8.51 4.10
N VAL A 44 7.45 -7.67 3.11
CA VAL A 44 6.37 -7.92 2.13
C VAL A 44 6.75 -9.06 1.17
N ILE A 45 7.98 -9.04 0.64
CA ILE A 45 8.51 -9.98 -0.35
C ILE A 45 8.75 -11.36 0.26
N ASN A 46 9.39 -11.43 1.44
CA ASN A 46 9.81 -12.68 2.08
C ASN A 46 8.73 -13.28 3.02
N SER A 47 7.48 -12.85 2.87
CA SER A 47 6.38 -13.36 3.68
C SER A 47 6.17 -14.86 3.49
N GLN A 48 5.96 -15.59 4.59
CA GLN A 48 5.73 -17.04 4.59
C GLN A 48 4.43 -17.46 3.89
N VAL A 49 3.47 -16.54 3.73
CA VAL A 49 2.22 -16.82 3.03
C VAL A 49 2.51 -16.91 1.53
N SER A 50 2.29 -18.07 0.93
CA SER A 50 2.46 -18.22 -0.52
C SER A 50 1.40 -17.45 -1.31
N LEU A 51 1.80 -16.84 -2.43
CA LEU A 51 0.87 -16.26 -3.40
C LEU A 51 0.44 -17.28 -4.48
N ARG A 52 1.04 -18.47 -4.50
CA ARG A 52 0.76 -19.51 -5.50
C ARG A 52 -0.69 -20.00 -5.38
N GLY A 53 -1.44 -19.88 -6.47
CA GLY A 53 -2.85 -20.30 -6.51
C GLY A 53 -3.80 -19.36 -5.74
N ALA A 54 -3.33 -18.21 -5.26
CA ALA A 54 -4.18 -17.24 -4.60
C ALA A 54 -5.23 -16.68 -5.56
N ARG A 55 -6.48 -16.57 -5.09
CA ARG A 55 -7.58 -15.97 -5.86
C ARG A 55 -7.38 -14.46 -6.11
N ASN A 56 -6.68 -13.78 -5.20
CA ASN A 56 -6.42 -12.34 -5.29
C ASN A 56 -5.02 -12.01 -4.73
N PRO A 57 -3.95 -12.28 -5.49
CA PRO A 57 -2.58 -12.07 -5.03
C PRO A 57 -2.27 -10.56 -4.82
N ASN A 58 -2.80 -9.68 -5.67
CA ASN A 58 -2.69 -8.22 -5.52
C ASN A 58 -3.23 -7.74 -4.17
N GLY A 59 -4.43 -8.20 -3.78
CA GLY A 59 -5.03 -7.86 -2.49
C GLY A 59 -4.23 -8.37 -1.29
N ILE A 60 -3.61 -9.54 -1.40
CA ILE A 60 -2.74 -10.09 -0.34
C ILE A 60 -1.51 -9.19 -0.17
N VAL A 61 -0.82 -8.84 -1.27
CA VAL A 61 0.37 -7.98 -1.21
C VAL A 61 0.03 -6.59 -0.69
N MET A 62 -1.09 -6.01 -1.15
CA MET A 62 -1.59 -4.74 -0.61
C MET A 62 -1.82 -4.80 0.90
N ASN A 63 -2.40 -5.89 1.40
CA ASN A 63 -2.59 -6.07 2.85
C ASN A 63 -1.26 -6.16 3.61
N ARG A 64 -0.27 -6.86 3.05
CA ARG A 64 1.09 -6.89 3.64
C ARG A 64 1.71 -5.50 3.72
N ILE A 65 1.57 -4.70 2.65
CA ILE A 65 2.05 -3.31 2.65
C ILE A 65 1.37 -2.53 3.79
N ARG A 66 0.05 -2.65 3.97
CA ARG A 66 -0.67 -2.00 5.08
C ARG A 66 -0.18 -2.41 6.46
N GLN A 67 0.18 -3.69 6.64
CA GLN A 67 0.67 -4.21 7.92
C GLN A 67 2.04 -3.64 8.33
N VAL A 68 2.85 -3.21 7.37
CA VAL A 68 4.22 -2.73 7.62
C VAL A 68 4.37 -1.22 7.47
N THR A 69 3.32 -0.51 7.05
CA THR A 69 3.36 0.94 6.78
C THR A 69 2.41 1.72 7.68
N PRO A 70 2.88 2.80 8.34
CA PRO A 70 2.00 3.72 9.05
C PRO A 70 1.10 4.49 8.06
N VAL A 71 -0.01 5.07 8.55
CA VAL A 71 -1.00 5.76 7.70
C VAL A 71 -0.38 6.89 6.86
N HIS A 72 0.52 7.69 7.43
CA HIS A 72 1.16 8.78 6.68
C HIS A 72 1.94 8.27 5.46
N GLN A 73 2.72 7.19 5.61
CA GLN A 73 3.44 6.58 4.48
C GLN A 73 2.46 6.00 3.46
N ARG A 74 1.32 5.45 3.90
CA ARG A 74 0.26 4.97 3.00
C ARG A 74 -0.35 6.12 2.19
N ILE A 75 -0.53 7.30 2.78
CA ILE A 75 -0.97 8.51 2.07
C ILE A 75 0.04 8.88 0.98
N ASP A 76 1.35 8.86 1.27
CA ASP A 76 2.40 9.14 0.28
C ASP A 76 2.38 8.13 -0.88
N ILE A 77 2.27 6.85 -0.55
CA ILE A 77 2.16 5.75 -1.53
C ILE A 77 0.92 5.96 -2.41
N PHE A 78 -0.25 6.18 -1.81
CA PHE A 78 -1.49 6.42 -2.52
C PHE A 78 -1.42 7.67 -3.41
N SER A 79 -0.81 8.75 -2.91
CA SER A 79 -0.63 10.00 -3.65
C SER A 79 0.25 9.79 -4.89
N LYS A 80 1.42 9.16 -4.72
CA LYS A 80 2.38 8.92 -5.80
C LYS A 80 1.82 7.99 -6.88
N ILE A 81 1.28 6.84 -6.48
CA ILE A 81 0.73 5.82 -7.41
C ILE A 81 -0.41 6.38 -8.27
N ASN A 82 -1.16 7.35 -7.75
CA ASN A 82 -2.30 7.94 -8.45
C ASN A 82 -2.00 9.31 -9.05
N ASN A 83 -0.77 9.82 -8.90
CA ASN A 83 -0.38 11.17 -9.31
C ASN A 83 -1.38 12.24 -8.81
N LEU A 84 -1.67 12.20 -7.50
CA LEU A 84 -2.61 13.15 -6.90
C LEU A 84 -2.00 14.54 -6.80
N GLY A 85 -2.81 15.58 -7.04
CA GLY A 85 -2.35 16.96 -6.90
C GLY A 85 -2.11 17.35 -5.44
N ALA A 86 -1.23 18.34 -5.22
CA ALA A 86 -0.86 18.83 -3.88
C ALA A 86 -2.07 19.21 -3.00
N GLY A 87 -3.12 19.79 -3.59
CA GLY A 87 -4.34 20.13 -2.85
C GLY A 87 -5.10 18.90 -2.33
N VAL A 88 -5.01 17.75 -3.00
CA VAL A 88 -5.62 16.50 -2.53
C VAL A 88 -4.76 15.88 -1.42
N MET A 89 -3.42 15.91 -1.59
CA MET A 89 -2.48 15.44 -0.57
C MET A 89 -2.67 16.19 0.76
N SER A 90 -2.70 17.52 0.72
CA SER A 90 -2.95 18.35 1.92
C SER A 90 -4.28 18.02 2.60
N ARG A 91 -5.32 17.66 1.83
CA ARG A 91 -6.59 17.21 2.39
C ARG A 91 -6.51 15.85 3.06
N LEU A 92 -5.75 14.91 2.50
CA LEU A 92 -5.53 13.58 3.10
C LEU A 92 -4.75 13.68 4.41
N GLU A 93 -3.71 14.53 4.46
CA GLU A 93 -2.92 14.79 5.66
C GLU A 93 -3.72 15.45 6.78
N GLY A 94 -4.78 16.19 6.44
CA GLY A 94 -5.70 16.79 7.40
C GLY A 94 -6.75 15.83 7.97
N LEU A 95 -6.79 14.57 7.53
CA LEU A 95 -7.72 13.56 8.07
C LEU A 95 -7.15 12.91 9.33
N THR A 96 -8.04 12.36 10.17
CA THR A 96 -7.65 11.37 11.19
C THR A 96 -7.13 10.08 10.53
N GLU A 97 -6.38 9.28 11.28
CA GLU A 97 -5.82 8.02 10.77
C GLU A 97 -6.92 7.07 10.26
N GLU A 98 -8.03 6.96 10.98
CA GLU A 98 -9.17 6.11 10.62
C GLU A 98 -9.86 6.60 9.35
N GLN A 99 -9.97 7.91 9.17
CA GLN A 99 -10.55 8.51 7.96
C GLN A 99 -9.63 8.33 6.75
N ALA A 100 -8.34 8.60 6.91
CA ALA A 100 -7.37 8.40 5.83
C ALA A 100 -7.32 6.93 5.39
N ASP A 101 -7.33 5.99 6.35
CA ASP A 101 -7.35 4.56 6.02
C ASP A 101 -8.65 4.16 5.29
N ALA A 102 -9.80 4.69 5.71
CA ALA A 102 -11.07 4.47 5.02
C ALA A 102 -11.06 4.98 3.57
N VAL A 103 -10.37 6.10 3.27
CA VAL A 103 -10.21 6.58 1.88
C VAL A 103 -9.41 5.58 1.03
N MET A 104 -8.44 4.90 1.64
CA MET A 104 -7.53 3.95 1.01
C MET A 104 -8.01 2.48 1.08
N GLU A 105 -9.16 2.20 1.69
CA GLU A 105 -9.66 0.85 1.95
C GLU A 105 -9.83 0.03 0.66
N SER A 106 -10.42 0.66 -0.37
CA SER A 106 -10.59 0.06 -1.70
C SER A 106 -9.29 -0.20 -2.47
N GLY A 107 -8.17 0.35 -2.00
CA GLY A 107 -6.82 0.04 -2.45
C GLY A 107 -5.96 1.24 -2.81
N PHE A 108 -4.65 1.00 -2.96
CA PHE A 108 -3.66 2.05 -3.24
C PHE A 108 -3.67 2.56 -4.68
N LYS A 109 -4.30 1.86 -5.63
CA LYS A 109 -4.50 2.32 -7.01
C LYS A 109 -5.97 2.61 -7.29
N ILE A 110 -6.26 3.78 -7.82
CA ILE A 110 -7.56 4.15 -8.36
C ILE A 110 -7.66 3.58 -9.78
N MET A 111 -8.52 2.58 -9.95
CA MET A 111 -8.71 1.89 -11.23
C MET A 111 -9.64 2.66 -12.16
N LYS A 112 -9.34 2.66 -13.46
CA LYS A 112 -10.19 3.19 -14.56
C LYS A 112 -10.63 4.66 -14.40
N ALA A 113 -9.83 5.49 -13.73
CA ALA A 113 -10.14 6.91 -13.56
C ALA A 113 -9.43 7.78 -14.62
N THR A 114 -10.18 8.65 -15.29
CA THR A 114 -9.63 9.71 -16.15
C THR A 114 -9.09 10.89 -15.34
N ASN A 115 -9.60 11.08 -14.11
CA ASN A 115 -9.13 12.08 -13.15
C ASN A 115 -9.01 11.45 -11.74
N PRO A 116 -7.84 10.89 -11.39
CA PRO A 116 -7.62 10.27 -10.08
C PRO A 116 -7.82 11.25 -8.90
N SER A 117 -7.41 12.51 -9.05
CA SER A 117 -7.59 13.55 -8.03
C SER A 117 -9.07 13.80 -7.73
N GLY A 118 -9.92 13.87 -8.76
CA GLY A 118 -11.37 14.01 -8.58
C GLY A 118 -11.99 12.81 -7.85
N VAL A 119 -11.54 11.59 -8.18
CA VAL A 119 -12.01 10.38 -7.50
C VAL A 119 -11.55 10.34 -6.04
N ALA A 120 -10.31 10.72 -5.75
CA ALA A 120 -9.79 10.81 -4.39
C ALA A 120 -10.57 11.84 -3.56
N VAL A 121 -10.83 13.03 -4.11
CA VAL A 121 -11.67 14.05 -3.47
C VAL A 121 -13.08 13.53 -3.15
N LYS A 122 -13.70 12.79 -4.09
CA LYS A 122 -14.99 12.17 -3.83
C LYS A 122 -14.93 11.19 -2.66
N ARG A 123 -13.93 10.29 -2.63
CA ARG A 123 -13.73 9.34 -1.51
C ARG A 123 -13.54 10.05 -0.17
N ILE A 124 -12.75 11.13 -0.14
CA ILE A 124 -12.57 11.95 1.06
C ILE A 124 -13.92 12.50 1.55
N ASN A 125 -14.74 13.05 0.64
CA ASN A 125 -16.05 13.57 0.99
C ASN A 125 -17.00 12.47 1.50
N ASP A 126 -17.00 11.29 0.86
CA ASP A 126 -17.82 10.15 1.27
C ASP A 126 -17.45 9.65 2.68
N VAL A 127 -16.14 9.59 2.98
CA VAL A 127 -15.63 9.27 4.32
C VAL A 127 -16.04 10.33 5.33
N LEU A 128 -15.80 11.62 5.05
CA LEU A 128 -16.17 12.70 5.97
C LEU A 128 -17.68 12.73 6.27
N ALA A 129 -18.53 12.46 5.27
CA ALA A 129 -19.97 12.34 5.49
C ALA A 129 -20.33 11.16 6.42
N THR A 130 -19.65 10.03 6.26
CA THR A 130 -19.87 8.83 7.08
C THR A 130 -19.43 9.03 8.53
N TYR A 131 -18.29 9.68 8.75
CA TYR A 131 -17.77 9.95 10.09
C TYR A 131 -18.44 11.16 10.76
N GLY A 132 -18.77 12.21 10.01
CA GLY A 132 -19.54 13.37 10.49
C GLY A 132 -20.99 13.01 10.84
N GLY A 133 -21.60 12.05 10.12
CA GLY A 133 -22.93 11.54 10.43
C GLY A 133 -23.00 10.64 11.68
N ARG A 134 -21.88 10.07 12.14
CA ARG A 134 -21.81 9.32 13.40
C ARG A 134 -21.75 10.24 14.63
N ALA A 135 -21.10 11.40 14.53
CA ALA A 135 -21.02 12.37 15.63
C ALA A 135 -22.38 13.03 16.00
N GLY A 136 -23.40 12.90 15.15
CA GLY A 136 -24.75 13.43 15.37
C GLY A 136 -25.78 12.42 15.88
N ARG A 137 -25.40 11.15 16.10
CA ARG A 137 -26.36 10.09 16.49
C ARG A 137 -26.25 9.66 17.97
N ASP A 138 -25.24 10.15 18.68
CA ASP A 138 -24.99 9.89 20.11
C ASP A 138 -25.13 11.16 20.97
N ARG A 139 -26.04 12.08 20.61
CA ARG A 139 -26.43 13.23 21.46
C ARG A 139 -27.93 13.26 21.69
#